data_AF-A0A6S7IRY0-F1
#
_entry.id   AF-A0A6S7IRY0-F1
#
_cell.length_a   1.000
_cell.length_b   1.000
_cell.length_c   1.000
_cell.angle_alpha   90.00
_cell.angle_beta   90.00
_cell.angle_gamma   90.00
#
_symmetry.space_group_name_H-M   'P 1'
#
loop_
_entity.id
_entity.type
_entity.pdbx_description
1 polymer ?
#
loop_
_entity_poly.entity_id
_entity_poly.type
_entity_poly.pdbx_seq_one_letter_code
_entity_poly.pdbx_strand_id
1 'polypeptide(L)'
;MIYGQTNCAKTFSLKPLKCIFDDRLFDNPANDKYAWVGADKAEVILLQDFHFSKEVITWKDLLLLEGETVKLPAPKNHFANYVVISSDVPIFATSKAPIVYKGPYNVEHERETEMMNSHWRMICFKHAFKEKDQKK
;
A
#
# COMPACT_ATOMS: atom_id res chain seq x y z
N MET A 1 8.34 -2.24 -0.29
CA MET A 1 7.60 -2.36 -1.56
C MET A 1 8.43 -3.12 -2.59
N ILE A 2 7.81 -4.07 -3.28
CA ILE A 2 8.38 -4.78 -4.43
C ILE A 2 7.86 -4.12 -5.70
N TYR A 3 8.75 -3.66 -6.57
CA TYR A 3 8.36 -3.03 -7.83
C TYR A 3 9.08 -3.65 -9.03
N GLY A 4 8.55 -3.42 -10.22
CA GLY A 4 9.07 -3.99 -11.46
C GLY A 4 7.98 -4.18 -12.50
N GLN A 5 8.37 -4.62 -13.69
CA GLN A 5 7.43 -4.84 -14.79
C GLN A 5 6.40 -5.94 -14.49
N THR A 6 5.40 -6.05 -15.36
CA THR A 6 4.43 -7.16 -15.31
C THR A 6 5.16 -8.50 -15.40
N ASN A 7 4.59 -9.55 -14.81
CA ASN A 7 5.14 -10.90 -14.82
C ASN A 7 6.50 -11.09 -14.11
N CYS A 8 6.89 -10.20 -13.21
CA CYS A 8 8.08 -10.42 -12.36
C CYS A 8 7.80 -11.20 -11.06
N ALA A 9 6.64 -11.86 -10.92
CA ALA A 9 6.22 -12.58 -9.70
C ALA A 9 6.09 -11.72 -8.42
N LYS A 10 5.90 -10.40 -8.55
CA LYS A 10 5.73 -9.47 -7.42
C LYS A 10 4.56 -9.88 -6.51
N THR A 11 3.36 -9.97 -7.09
CA THR A 11 2.12 -10.34 -6.38
C THR A 11 2.21 -11.77 -5.85
N PHE A 12 2.76 -12.69 -6.64
CA PHE A 12 2.98 -14.07 -6.24
C PHE A 12 3.83 -14.18 -4.97
N SER A 13 4.89 -13.37 -4.85
CA SER A 13 5.80 -13.41 -3.71
C SER A 13 5.13 -12.98 -2.39
N LEU A 14 4.10 -12.14 -2.44
CA LEU A 14 3.36 -11.70 -1.27
C LEU A 14 2.06 -12.48 -1.02
N LYS A 15 1.60 -13.27 -1.99
CA LYS A 15 0.39 -14.10 -1.88
C LYS A 15 0.37 -15.00 -0.64
N PRO A 16 1.49 -15.60 -0.19
CA PRO A 16 1.50 -16.40 1.04
C PRO A 16 1.04 -15.63 2.29
N LEU A 17 1.21 -14.30 2.35
CA LEU A 17 0.75 -13.49 3.48
C LEU A 17 -0.76 -13.61 3.68
N LYS A 18 -1.54 -13.71 2.60
CA LYS A 18 -2.99 -13.92 2.68
C LYS A 18 -3.35 -15.23 3.36
N CYS A 19 -2.56 -16.28 3.14
CA CYS A 19 -2.81 -17.59 3.75
C CYS A 19 -2.37 -17.65 5.23
N ILE A 20 -1.35 -16.86 5.61
CA ILE A 20 -0.80 -16.86 6.97
C ILE A 20 -1.65 -16.00 7.91
N PHE A 21 -2.06 -14.83 7.44
CA PHE A 21 -2.76 -13.84 8.27
C PHE A 21 -4.29 -13.91 8.12
N ASP A 22 -4.81 -14.41 6.99
CA ASP A 22 -6.23 -14.62 6.72
C ASP A 22 -7.11 -13.40 7.09
N ASP A 23 -7.95 -13.50 8.12
CA ASP A 23 -8.83 -12.44 8.62
C ASP A 23 -8.09 -11.28 9.32
N ARG A 24 -6.81 -11.47 9.67
CA ARG A 24 -5.92 -10.48 10.28
C ARG A 24 -5.12 -9.67 9.26
N LEU A 25 -5.42 -9.83 7.98
CA LEU A 25 -4.78 -9.08 6.89
C LEU A 25 -5.75 -8.06 6.28
N PHE A 26 -5.30 -6.82 6.15
CA PHE A 26 -5.98 -5.82 5.35
C PHE A 26 -5.47 -5.87 3.91
N ASP A 27 -6.35 -6.18 2.96
CA ASP A 27 -6.01 -6.29 1.53
C ASP A 27 -6.61 -5.15 0.73
N ASN A 28 -5.76 -4.22 0.31
CA ASN A 28 -6.08 -3.05 -0.52
C ASN A 28 -7.22 -2.14 -0.01
N PRO A 29 -7.00 -0.81 -0.02
CA PRO A 29 -8.08 0.13 0.22
C PRO A 29 -9.19 0.02 -0.83
N ALA A 30 -10.45 0.16 -0.40
CA ALA A 30 -11.59 0.24 -1.31
C ALA A 30 -11.57 1.56 -2.12
N ASN A 31 -12.37 1.64 -3.18
CA ASN A 31 -12.48 2.86 -3.98
C ASN A 31 -13.61 3.77 -3.46
N ASP A 32 -13.51 4.19 -2.20
CA ASP A 32 -14.47 5.08 -1.57
C ASP A 32 -13.84 6.00 -0.50
N LYS A 33 -14.67 6.82 0.14
CA LYS A 33 -14.23 7.75 1.19
C LYS A 33 -13.74 7.06 2.47
N TYR A 34 -14.13 5.80 2.69
CA TYR A 34 -13.87 5.01 3.88
C TYR A 34 -12.98 3.81 3.54
N ALA A 35 -12.07 4.02 2.58
CA ALA A 35 -11.31 2.99 1.92
C ALA A 35 -10.52 2.08 2.86
N TRP A 36 -10.16 2.58 4.04
CA TRP A 36 -9.30 1.93 5.02
C TRP A 36 -10.05 1.31 6.20
N VAL A 37 -11.39 1.25 6.15
CA VAL A 37 -12.17 0.57 7.20
C VAL A 37 -11.72 -0.87 7.35
N GLY A 38 -11.37 -1.27 8.58
CA GLY A 38 -10.85 -2.60 8.91
C GLY A 38 -9.32 -2.68 8.98
N ALA A 39 -8.60 -1.67 8.49
CA ALA A 39 -7.13 -1.62 8.62
C ALA A 39 -6.66 -1.50 10.07
N ASP A 40 -7.50 -0.95 10.96
CA ASP A 40 -7.29 -0.85 12.41
C ASP A 40 -7.25 -2.20 13.13
N LYS A 41 -7.82 -3.24 12.52
CA LYS A 41 -7.88 -4.61 13.08
C LYS A 41 -6.83 -5.54 12.48
N ALA A 42 -6.09 -5.09 11.47
CA ALA A 42 -5.14 -5.91 10.76
C ALA A 42 -3.78 -5.94 11.46
N GLU A 43 -3.18 -7.13 11.52
CA GLU A 43 -1.78 -7.30 11.90
C GLU A 43 -0.83 -7.01 10.74
N VAL A 44 -1.32 -7.10 9.49
CA VAL A 44 -0.53 -6.83 8.28
C VAL A 44 -1.37 -6.11 7.25
N ILE A 45 -0.79 -5.08 6.63
CA ILE A 45 -1.40 -4.39 5.49
C ILE A 45 -0.71 -4.86 4.21
N LEU A 46 -1.49 -5.31 3.24
CA LEU A 46 -1.04 -5.73 1.92
C LEU A 46 -1.65 -4.81 0.85
N LEU A 47 -0.79 -4.04 0.18
CA LEU A 47 -1.15 -3.13 -0.90
C LEU A 47 -0.71 -3.72 -2.26
N GLN A 48 -1.62 -4.39 -2.94
CA GLN A 48 -1.35 -5.00 -4.25
C GLN A 48 -1.59 -4.01 -5.38
N ASP A 49 -0.60 -3.88 -6.27
CA ASP A 49 -0.60 -2.90 -7.36
C ASP A 49 -0.88 -1.46 -6.89
N PHE A 50 -0.20 -1.09 -5.81
CA PHE A 50 -0.37 0.19 -5.14
C PHE A 50 0.11 1.35 -6.02
N HIS A 51 -0.75 2.35 -6.14
CA HIS A 51 -0.45 3.64 -6.74
C HIS A 51 -0.98 4.72 -5.79
N PHE A 52 -0.18 5.76 -5.56
CA PHE A 52 -0.64 6.87 -4.74
C PHE A 52 -1.80 7.59 -5.44
N SER A 53 -2.93 7.69 -4.73
CA SER A 53 -4.07 8.52 -5.10
C SER A 53 -4.52 9.32 -3.89
N LYS A 54 -4.63 10.65 -4.07
CA LYS A 54 -5.12 11.58 -3.03
C LYS A 54 -6.57 11.30 -2.61
N GLU A 55 -7.32 10.59 -3.44
CA GLU A 55 -8.71 10.19 -3.15
C GLU A 55 -8.77 9.04 -2.14
N VAL A 56 -7.73 8.20 -2.10
CA VAL A 56 -7.66 7.00 -1.25
C VAL A 56 -6.93 7.27 0.06
N ILE A 57 -5.82 8.01 0.01
CA ILE A 57 -5.03 8.38 1.19
C ILE A 57 -4.30 9.69 0.93
N THR A 58 -4.17 10.56 1.94
CA THR A 58 -3.37 11.78 1.76
C THR A 58 -1.88 11.46 1.81
N TRP A 59 -1.05 12.31 1.21
CA TRP A 59 0.40 12.12 1.25
C TRP A 59 0.95 12.16 2.68
N LYS A 60 0.36 12.98 3.55
CA LYS A 60 0.72 13.07 4.96
C LYS A 60 0.32 11.81 5.73
N ASP A 61 -0.80 11.19 5.39
CA ASP A 61 -1.25 9.96 6.05
C ASP A 61 -0.39 8.74 5.67
N LEU A 62 0.43 8.83 4.63
CA LEU A 62 1.46 7.83 4.32
C LEU A 62 2.67 7.89 5.27
N LEU A 63 2.74 8.85 6.20
CA LEU A 63 3.67 8.80 7.34
C LEU A 63 3.46 7.54 8.20
N LEU A 64 2.35 6.84 8.02
CA LEU A 64 2.18 5.47 8.51
C LEU A 64 3.38 4.57 8.16
N LEU A 65 4.05 4.79 7.03
CA LEU A 65 5.24 4.05 6.60
C LEU A 65 6.48 4.36 7.45
N GLU A 66 6.52 5.51 8.12
CA GLU A 66 7.54 5.83 9.13
C GLU A 66 7.27 5.16 10.47
N GLY A 67 6.11 4.50 10.62
CA GLY A 67 5.63 4.02 11.90
C GLY A 67 5.01 5.15 12.73
N GLU A 68 4.32 6.10 12.11
CA GLU A 68 3.47 7.03 12.82
C GLU A 68 2.04 6.51 12.94
N THR A 69 1.36 6.83 14.04
CA THR A 69 -0.06 6.49 14.20
C THR A 69 -0.93 7.43 13.36
N VAL A 70 -1.76 6.87 12.49
CA VAL A 70 -2.58 7.65 11.54
C VAL A 70 -4.07 7.45 11.80
N LYS A 71 -4.83 8.55 11.71
CA LYS A 71 -6.30 8.57 11.88
C LYS A 71 -6.98 8.81 10.55
N LEU A 72 -7.63 7.79 10.02
CA LEU A 72 -8.31 7.81 8.73
C LEU A 72 -9.83 7.92 8.90
N PRO A 73 -10.54 8.51 7.92
CA PRO A 73 -11.98 8.71 8.00
C PRO A 73 -12.75 7.39 8.09
N ALA A 74 -13.80 7.38 8.91
CA ALA A 74 -14.74 6.27 9.06
C ALA A 74 -16.20 6.75 8.98
N PRO A 75 -17.15 5.89 8.57
CA PRO A 75 -18.57 6.25 8.55
C PRO A 75 -19.11 6.47 9.97
N LYS A 76 -19.54 7.71 10.27
CA LYS A 76 -20.00 8.12 11.62
C LYS A 76 -21.19 7.32 12.19
N ASN A 77 -21.99 6.70 11.33
CA ASN A 77 -23.19 5.95 11.76
C ASN A 77 -22.89 4.53 12.22
N HIS A 78 -21.83 3.91 11.70
CA HIS A 78 -21.40 2.55 12.06
C HIS A 78 -20.16 2.55 12.96
N PHE A 79 -19.36 3.61 12.90
CA PHE A 79 -18.12 3.76 13.65
C PHE A 79 -18.20 5.02 14.50
N ALA A 80 -18.07 4.85 15.82
CA ALA A 80 -18.03 5.97 16.76
C ALA A 80 -16.75 6.80 16.59
N ASN A 81 -15.70 6.22 16.02
CA ASN A 81 -14.34 6.77 15.95
C ASN A 81 -13.74 6.64 14.54
N TYR A 82 -12.67 7.39 14.30
CA TYR A 82 -11.78 7.24 13.14
C TYR A 82 -11.17 5.84 13.09
N VAL A 83 -10.77 5.39 11.90
CA VAL A 83 -9.89 4.22 11.75
C VAL A 83 -8.51 4.64 12.25
N VAL A 84 -7.98 3.99 13.28
CA VAL A 84 -6.66 4.29 13.83
C VAL A 84 -5.74 3.14 13.47
N ILE A 85 -4.74 3.41 12.61
CA ILE A 85 -3.73 2.42 12.26
C ILE A 85 -2.51 2.65 13.16
N SER A 86 -2.09 1.60 13.85
CA SER A 86 -0.93 1.62 14.74
C SER A 86 0.38 1.67 13.96
N SER A 87 1.40 2.23 14.58
CA SER A 87 2.75 2.43 14.04
C SER A 87 3.52 1.14 13.77
N ASP A 88 3.15 0.05 14.43
CA ASP A 88 3.85 -1.24 14.38
C ASP A 88 3.32 -2.17 13.28
N VAL A 89 2.26 -1.78 12.56
CA VAL A 89 1.66 -2.63 11.51
C VAL A 89 2.58 -2.68 10.28
N PRO A 90 3.17 -3.85 9.94
CA PRO A 90 3.99 -3.98 8.74
C PRO A 90 3.16 -3.81 7.46
N ILE A 91 3.71 -3.01 6.54
CA ILE A 91 3.10 -2.73 5.24
C ILE A 91 3.91 -3.36 4.12
N PHE A 92 3.28 -4.29 3.41
CA PHE A 92 3.83 -4.86 2.19
C PHE A 92 3.09 -4.28 0.99
N ALA A 93 3.84 -3.89 -0.04
CA ALA A 93 3.24 -3.34 -1.25
C ALA A 93 3.90 -3.89 -2.50
N THR A 94 3.13 -4.02 -3.56
CA THR A 94 3.62 -4.26 -4.93
C THR A 94 3.22 -3.11 -5.83
N SER A 95 4.06 -2.75 -6.80
CA SER A 95 3.70 -1.75 -7.80
C SER A 95 4.47 -1.95 -9.10
N LYS A 96 4.05 -1.27 -10.17
CA LYS A 96 4.81 -1.21 -11.42
C LYS A 96 6.10 -0.41 -11.26
N ALA A 97 6.06 0.67 -10.48
CA ALA A 97 7.16 1.61 -10.27
C ALA A 97 7.15 2.13 -8.82
N PRO A 98 8.22 2.79 -8.35
CA PRO A 98 8.18 3.56 -7.11
C PRO A 98 7.02 4.56 -7.10
N ILE A 99 6.50 4.86 -5.92
CA ILE A 99 5.46 5.88 -5.79
C ILE A 99 6.04 7.27 -6.04
N VAL A 100 5.22 8.15 -6.61
CA VAL A 100 5.59 9.51 -6.97
C VAL A 100 4.53 10.46 -6.44
N TYR A 101 4.95 11.55 -5.81
CA TYR A 101 4.02 12.60 -5.43
C TYR A 101 3.58 13.40 -6.66
N LYS A 102 2.27 13.46 -6.88
CA LYS A 102 1.66 14.32 -7.89
C LYS A 102 0.96 15.49 -7.21
N GLY A 103 1.53 16.69 -7.39
CA GLY A 103 0.99 17.95 -6.93
C GLY A 103 -0.24 18.41 -7.72
N PRO A 104 -0.69 19.65 -7.53
CA PRO A 104 -1.67 20.28 -8.41
C PRO A 104 -1.26 20.16 -9.88
N TYR A 105 -2.23 19.95 -10.78
CA TYR A 105 -1.99 19.80 -12.22
C TYR A 105 -1.09 18.61 -12.62
N ASN A 106 -0.99 17.57 -11.78
CA ASN A 106 -0.15 16.39 -12.01
C ASN A 106 1.36 16.68 -12.11
N VAL A 107 1.81 17.81 -11.57
CA VAL A 107 3.24 18.13 -11.52
C VAL A 107 3.93 17.24 -10.48
N GLU A 108 4.97 16.53 -10.90
CA GLU A 108 5.77 15.70 -10.01
C GLU A 108 6.64 16.58 -9.11
N HIS A 109 6.70 16.24 -7.82
CA HIS A 109 7.59 16.92 -6.87
C HIS A 109 8.66 15.94 -6.41
N GLU A 110 9.87 16.11 -6.93
CA GLU A 110 10.98 15.18 -6.70
C GLU A 110 11.33 15.06 -5.22
N ARG A 111 11.41 16.17 -4.49
CA ARG A 111 11.80 16.17 -3.07
C ARG A 111 10.83 15.42 -2.17
N GLU A 112 9.53 15.62 -2.37
CA GLU A 112 8.47 14.90 -1.64
C GLU A 112 8.53 13.40 -1.97
N THR A 113 8.76 13.09 -3.24
CA THR A 113 8.90 11.71 -3.72
C THR A 113 10.10 11.02 -3.10
N GLU A 114 11.25 11.69 -3.01
CA GLU A 114 12.46 11.18 -2.39
C GLU A 114 12.26 10.91 -0.89
N MET A 115 11.66 11.87 -0.17
CA MET A 115 11.33 11.72 1.25
C MET A 115 10.48 10.47 1.47
N MET A 116 9.37 10.34 0.75
CA MET A 116 8.47 9.20 0.90
C MET A 116 9.13 7.86 0.51
N ASN A 117 9.93 7.85 -0.55
CA ASN A 117 10.64 6.64 -0.97
C ASN A 117 11.67 6.18 0.07
N SER A 118 12.18 7.09 0.91
CA SER A 118 13.08 6.73 2.02
C SER A 118 12.41 5.86 3.10
N HIS A 119 11.09 5.95 3.23
CA HIS A 119 10.31 5.17 4.21
C HIS A 119 10.05 3.75 3.72
N TRP A 120 10.19 3.50 2.42
CA TRP A 120 10.05 2.17 1.86
C TRP A 120 11.38 1.43 1.84
N ARG A 121 11.33 0.15 2.22
CA ARG A 121 12.33 -0.83 1.77
C ARG A 121 11.98 -1.27 0.36
N MET A 122 12.68 -0.73 -0.62
CA MET A 122 12.42 -0.91 -2.04
C MET A 122 13.20 -2.09 -2.62
N ILE A 123 12.50 -3.03 -3.27
CA ILE A 123 13.10 -4.18 -3.94
C ILE A 123 12.64 -4.21 -5.40
N CYS A 124 13.60 -4.15 -6.33
CA CYS A 124 13.33 -4.17 -7.76
C CYS A 124 13.40 -5.60 -8.32
N PHE A 125 12.26 -6.13 -8.76
CA PHE A 125 12.21 -7.38 -9.50
C PHE A 125 12.42 -7.12 -11.00
N LYS A 126 13.60 -7.47 -11.48
CA LYS A 126 14.03 -7.23 -12.87
C LYS A 126 13.73 -8.37 -13.84
N HIS A 127 13.56 -9.59 -13.32
CA HIS A 127 13.32 -10.77 -14.15
C HIS A 127 11.83 -10.95 -14.44
N ALA A 128 11.45 -10.83 -15.71
CA ALA A 128 10.10 -11.12 -16.18
C ALA A 128 10.02 -12.58 -16.67
N PHE A 129 9.11 -13.36 -16.09
CA PHE A 129 8.88 -14.75 -16.48
C PHE A 129 8.09 -14.81 -17.79
N LYS A 130 8.57 -15.61 -18.75
CA LYS A 130 7.86 -15.85 -20.02
C LYS A 130 6.60 -16.69 -19.75
N GLU A 131 5.56 -16.53 -20.55
CA GLU A 131 4.28 -17.25 -20.37
C GLU A 131 4.45 -18.77 -20.28
N LYS A 132 5.38 -19.33 -21.06
CA LYS A 132 5.70 -20.76 -21.05
C LYS A 132 6.24 -21.28 -19.70
N ASP A 133 6.78 -20.39 -18.87
CA ASP A 133 7.40 -20.72 -17.58
C ASP A 133 6.42 -20.44 -16.41
N GLN A 134 5.21 -19.95 -16.71
CA GLN A 134 4.18 -19.61 -15.72
C GLN A 134 3.30 -20.85 -15.46
N LYS A 135 3.11 -21.22 -14.18
CA LYS A 135 2.07 -22.18 -13.79
C LYS A 135 0.70 -21.50 -13.98
N LYS A 136 -0.17 -22.15 -14.76
CA LYS A 136 -1.59 -21.80 -14.86
C LYS A 136 -2.32 -22.14 -13.56
#